data_AF-A0A016TR35-F1
#
_entry.id   AF-A0A016TR35-F1
#
_cell.length_a   1.000
_cell.length_b   1.000
_cell.length_c   1.000
_cell.angle_alpha   90.00
_cell.angle_beta   90.00
_cell.angle_gamma   90.00
#
_symmetry.space_group_name_H-M   'P 1'
#
loop_
_entity.id
_entity.type
_entity.pdbx_description
1 polymer ?
#
loop_
_entity_poly.entity_id
_entity_poly.type
_entity_poly.pdbx_seq_one_letter_code
_entity_poly.pdbx_strand_id
1 'polypeptide(L)'
;MVGHDRRDCGKQRVPTETETSRSVFDHPLFYGKSFCTAYVFNNMRILVLNLILLQYYVSASNILIWSPTIGHSHVKFLGNIADVLTADGHNVTIFSPTMDPDVTTFGNRLPARTLRFTAHGTNDRFHRMEMKRPSLWESPPCTGVCFKWSDYDLVHEQNMDYCKEFLEDEGTIKALSDSKFELVFTESFDMCAPGIFQILGINKIVMVSALGMYHPMYDIIGLAELPSFMPEGLTPYSDDMTFLERLTNFKVNIQLKFHIRRWNREFWKVFNAKYPGFPTIQEINNEKTCLIMTNVNEFAETPRPTTNMIKYVGGSTLHDPKALPEDLDKLLNERSATVLFSLGSIAQSKDMPSWLKNVLFLIGRITTPSAITSASWCKSVSVAVVLDKSFIPLAYTATLPPLHELALVMRGDTSDMAAKEQH
;
A
#
# COMPACT_ATOMS: atom_id res chain seq x y z
N MET A 1 12.42 65.54 28.51
CA MET A 1 13.55 66.05 27.69
C MET A 1 13.25 65.66 26.25
N VAL A 2 12.41 66.42 25.53
CA VAL A 2 12.70 67.64 24.72
C VAL A 2 13.64 67.31 23.55
N GLY A 3 13.39 67.65 22.28
CA GLY A 3 12.44 68.61 21.67
C GLY A 3 11.79 68.06 20.39
N HIS A 4 10.60 68.51 19.95
CA HIS A 4 10.15 69.85 19.54
C HIS A 4 10.77 70.35 18.24
N ASP A 5 9.95 70.41 17.19
CA ASP A 5 9.86 71.62 16.38
C ASP A 5 8.39 71.88 15.98
N ARG A 6 7.95 73.12 16.20
CA ARG A 6 6.64 73.72 15.92
C ARG A 6 6.95 75.08 15.26
N ARG A 7 6.22 75.43 14.19
CA ARG A 7 5.93 76.84 13.81
C ARG A 7 4.50 76.86 13.24
N ASP A 8 3.51 77.47 13.91
CA ASP A 8 3.13 78.91 13.99
C ASP A 8 2.63 79.47 12.64
N CYS A 9 1.54 80.24 12.46
CA CYS A 9 0.71 81.20 13.22
C CYS A 9 -0.72 81.21 12.57
N GLY A 10 -1.82 81.79 13.08
CA GLY A 10 -2.07 82.69 14.21
C GLY A 10 -3.53 83.21 14.26
N LYS A 11 -3.92 83.62 15.47
CA LYS A 11 -4.83 84.70 15.96
C LYS A 11 -6.22 85.02 15.34
N GLN A 12 -7.21 84.85 16.22
CA GLN A 12 -8.25 85.80 16.71
C GLN A 12 -9.32 86.40 15.75
N ARG A 13 -10.60 86.20 16.11
CA ARG A 13 -11.52 87.23 16.68
C ARG A 13 -12.91 86.65 16.98
N VAL A 14 -13.50 87.11 18.08
CA VAL A 14 -14.96 87.14 18.37
C VAL A 14 -15.29 88.62 18.55
N PRO A 15 -16.38 89.16 17.97
CA PRO A 15 -17.52 89.52 18.82
C PRO A 15 -18.93 89.54 18.17
N THR A 16 -19.92 89.47 19.08
CA THR A 16 -21.21 90.19 19.17
C THR A 16 -22.43 89.80 18.31
N GLU A 17 -23.43 89.26 19.01
CA GLU A 17 -24.86 89.63 19.08
C GLU A 17 -25.50 90.36 17.87
N THR A 18 -26.60 89.79 17.36
CA THR A 18 -27.94 90.40 17.46
C THR A 18 -29.03 89.44 16.97
N GLU A 19 -30.16 89.50 17.68
CA GLU A 19 -31.40 88.75 17.49
C GLU A 19 -32.01 88.96 16.09
N THR A 20 -32.72 87.96 15.57
CA THR A 20 -34.11 88.15 15.11
C THR A 20 -34.82 86.82 14.87
N SER A 21 -36.04 86.77 15.40
CA SER A 21 -37.03 85.72 15.34
C SER A 21 -37.34 85.17 13.94
N ARG A 22 -37.57 83.86 13.83
CA ARG A 22 -38.78 83.26 13.22
C ARG A 22 -38.81 81.74 13.39
N SER A 23 -39.89 81.26 13.99
CA SER A 23 -40.30 79.86 14.11
C SER A 23 -40.74 79.26 12.78
N VAL A 24 -40.31 78.05 12.41
CA VAL A 24 -41.11 77.00 11.73
C VAL A 24 -40.48 75.61 11.94
N PHE A 25 -41.25 74.72 12.56
CA PHE A 25 -41.32 73.23 12.51
C PHE A 25 -40.21 72.35 11.86
N ASP A 26 -39.84 71.32 12.65
CA ASP A 26 -39.51 69.92 12.31
C ASP A 26 -38.54 69.55 11.18
N HIS A 27 -37.42 68.89 11.52
CA HIS A 27 -36.96 67.65 10.84
C HIS A 27 -35.98 66.82 11.70
N PRO A 28 -36.14 65.48 11.79
CA PRO A 28 -35.36 64.60 12.67
C PRO A 28 -34.18 63.89 11.98
N LEU A 29 -33.18 63.51 12.78
CA LEU A 29 -32.38 62.26 12.65
C LEU A 29 -31.81 61.88 11.27
N PHE A 30 -30.62 62.38 10.89
CA PHE A 30 -29.92 61.86 9.69
C PHE A 30 -28.42 61.51 9.81
N TYR A 31 -27.79 61.62 10.99
CA TYR A 31 -26.38 61.22 11.15
C TYR A 31 -26.14 59.84 11.80
N GLY A 32 -27.15 59.23 12.43
CA GLY A 32 -27.02 57.90 13.07
C GLY A 32 -27.17 56.70 12.11
N LYS A 33 -27.78 56.89 10.93
CA LYS A 33 -28.07 55.78 10.00
C LYS A 33 -26.82 55.31 9.24
N SER A 34 -25.96 56.23 8.78
CA SER A 34 -24.76 55.87 7.99
C SER A 34 -23.65 55.17 8.79
N PHE A 35 -23.53 55.46 10.09
CA PHE A 35 -22.52 54.81 10.94
C PHE A 35 -22.96 53.39 11.33
N CYS A 36 -24.25 53.20 11.59
CA CYS A 36 -24.82 51.90 11.92
C CYS A 36 -24.82 50.96 10.71
N THR A 37 -25.13 51.45 9.51
CA THR A 37 -25.02 50.63 8.28
C THR A 37 -23.58 50.24 7.97
N ALA A 38 -22.61 51.15 8.05
CA ALA A 38 -21.20 50.82 7.82
C ALA A 38 -20.66 49.77 8.82
N TYR A 39 -21.03 49.86 10.11
CA TYR A 39 -20.65 48.88 11.12
C TYR A 39 -21.28 47.50 10.85
N VAL A 40 -22.56 47.46 10.48
CA VAL A 40 -23.25 46.22 10.12
C VAL A 40 -22.66 45.59 8.85
N PHE A 41 -22.36 46.38 7.83
CA PHE A 41 -21.70 45.89 6.60
C PHE A 41 -20.30 45.34 6.86
N ASN A 42 -19.53 45.95 7.75
CA ASN A 42 -18.17 45.47 8.08
C ASN A 42 -18.22 44.16 8.89
N ASN A 43 -19.13 44.04 9.84
CA ASN A 43 -19.36 42.79 10.58
C ASN A 43 -19.89 41.67 9.68
N MET A 44 -20.76 41.98 8.72
CA MET A 44 -21.26 41.02 7.74
C MET A 44 -20.14 40.52 6.80
N ARG A 45 -19.21 41.39 6.39
CA ARG A 45 -18.02 41.00 5.63
C ARG A 45 -17.07 40.12 6.44
N ILE A 46 -16.84 40.44 7.71
CA ILE A 46 -16.03 39.61 8.62
C ILE A 46 -16.70 38.25 8.84
N LEU A 47 -18.03 38.19 9.01
CA LEU A 47 -18.77 36.95 9.14
C LEU A 47 -18.65 36.08 7.87
N VAL A 48 -18.83 36.68 6.69
CA VAL A 48 -18.68 35.97 5.40
C VAL A 48 -17.25 35.46 5.22
N LEU A 49 -16.23 36.27 5.56
CA LEU A 49 -14.83 35.82 5.54
C LEU A 49 -14.58 34.67 6.51
N ASN A 50 -15.12 34.73 7.73
CA ASN A 50 -15.01 33.64 8.70
C ASN A 50 -15.74 32.38 8.23
N LEU A 51 -16.91 32.48 7.60
CA LEU A 51 -17.64 31.34 7.04
C LEU A 51 -16.92 30.70 5.86
N ILE A 52 -16.29 31.51 5.00
CA ILE A 52 -15.45 31.04 3.91
C ILE A 52 -14.22 30.33 4.48
N LEU A 53 -13.55 30.93 5.47
CA LEU A 53 -12.42 30.30 6.16
C LEU A 53 -12.83 28.99 6.83
N LEU A 54 -14.01 28.93 7.47
CA LEU A 54 -14.58 27.72 8.06
C LEU A 54 -14.86 26.63 7.03
N GLN A 55 -15.30 26.96 5.80
CA GLN A 55 -15.43 25.98 4.72
C GLN A 55 -14.07 25.35 4.35
N TYR A 56 -12.97 26.12 4.37
CA TYR A 56 -11.64 25.56 4.15
C TYR A 56 -11.17 24.65 5.29
N TYR A 57 -11.61 24.89 6.53
CA TYR A 57 -11.26 24.05 7.69
C TYR A 57 -12.05 22.73 7.79
N VAL A 58 -13.14 22.54 7.01
CA VAL A 58 -14.05 21.37 7.11
C VAL A 58 -14.18 20.64 5.75
N SER A 59 -13.21 20.79 4.85
CA SER A 59 -13.28 20.14 3.53
C SER A 59 -12.88 18.67 3.61
N ALA A 60 -13.87 17.78 3.76
CA ALA A 60 -13.69 16.34 3.62
C ALA A 60 -13.78 15.91 2.15
N SER A 61 -12.64 15.56 1.54
CA SER A 61 -12.62 14.96 0.20
C SER A 61 -13.26 13.57 0.14
N ASN A 62 -13.87 13.26 -1.01
CA ASN A 62 -14.32 11.91 -1.34
C ASN A 62 -13.17 11.12 -1.97
N ILE A 63 -12.66 10.11 -1.27
CA ILE A 63 -11.48 9.35 -1.68
C ILE A 63 -11.84 7.88 -1.90
N LEU A 64 -11.42 7.35 -3.05
CA LEU A 64 -11.55 5.94 -3.38
C LEU A 64 -10.25 5.20 -3.05
N ILE A 65 -10.36 4.06 -2.37
CA ILE A 65 -9.27 3.11 -2.17
C ILE A 65 -9.59 1.88 -3.02
N TRP A 66 -8.87 1.71 -4.12
CA TRP A 66 -9.00 0.58 -5.02
C TRP A 66 -8.02 -0.52 -4.60
N SER A 67 -8.54 -1.50 -3.86
CA SER A 67 -7.74 -2.52 -3.16
C SER A 67 -8.12 -3.93 -3.62
N PRO A 68 -7.60 -4.41 -4.76
CA PRO A 68 -7.79 -5.79 -5.19
C PRO A 68 -7.21 -6.77 -4.15
N THR A 69 -7.87 -7.91 -3.94
CA THR A 69 -7.47 -8.87 -2.91
C THR A 69 -6.28 -9.73 -3.34
N ILE A 70 -5.16 -9.16 -3.78
CA ILE A 70 -3.98 -9.92 -4.23
C ILE A 70 -3.35 -10.73 -3.08
N GLY A 71 -3.45 -10.22 -1.86
CA GLY A 71 -2.98 -10.89 -0.65
C GLY A 71 -3.28 -10.09 0.60
N HIS A 72 -3.14 -10.71 1.77
CA HIS A 72 -3.35 -10.04 3.06
C HIS A 72 -2.44 -8.83 3.26
N SER A 73 -1.19 -8.89 2.78
CA SER A 73 -0.23 -7.79 2.85
C SER A 73 -0.72 -6.54 2.09
N HIS A 74 -1.19 -6.73 0.85
CA HIS A 74 -1.71 -5.65 0.01
C HIS A 74 -2.94 -5.00 0.65
N VAL A 75 -3.93 -5.82 1.01
CA VAL A 75 -5.19 -5.32 1.58
C VAL A 75 -4.96 -4.64 2.92
N LYS A 76 -4.05 -5.14 3.77
CA LYS A 76 -3.67 -4.48 5.03
C LYS A 76 -2.96 -3.14 4.78
N PHE A 77 -2.11 -3.06 3.76
CA PHE A 77 -1.42 -1.83 3.42
C PHE A 77 -2.39 -0.74 2.92
N LEU A 78 -3.23 -1.05 1.93
CA LEU A 78 -4.25 -0.11 1.46
C LEU A 78 -5.32 0.20 2.52
N GLY A 79 -5.69 -0.78 3.34
CA GLY A 79 -6.59 -0.58 4.48
C GLY A 79 -6.02 0.38 5.53
N ASN A 80 -4.70 0.36 5.76
CA ASN A 80 -4.05 1.34 6.63
C ASN A 80 -4.04 2.74 6.03
N ILE A 81 -3.84 2.87 4.71
CA ILE A 81 -4.00 4.16 4.02
C ILE A 81 -5.44 4.68 4.19
N ALA A 82 -6.43 3.79 4.05
CA ALA A 82 -7.83 4.13 4.28
C ALA A 82 -8.08 4.62 5.71
N ASP A 83 -7.50 3.97 6.71
CA ASP A 83 -7.60 4.38 8.12
C ASP A 83 -7.01 5.76 8.35
N VAL A 84 -5.81 6.05 7.84
CA VAL A 84 -5.18 7.38 7.99
C VAL A 84 -6.08 8.47 7.41
N LEU A 85 -6.58 8.28 6.18
CA LEU A 85 -7.45 9.24 5.51
C LEU A 85 -8.80 9.40 6.22
N THR A 86 -9.34 8.32 6.77
CA THR A 86 -10.58 8.35 7.57
C THR A 86 -10.36 9.12 8.87
N ALA A 87 -9.23 8.91 9.55
CA ALA A 87 -8.87 9.62 10.77
C ALA A 87 -8.69 11.13 10.53
N ASP A 88 -8.18 11.51 9.36
CA ASP A 88 -8.07 12.90 8.91
C ASP A 88 -9.41 13.54 8.51
N GLY A 89 -10.51 12.78 8.57
CA GLY A 89 -11.88 13.27 8.36
C GLY A 89 -12.37 13.18 6.91
N HIS A 90 -11.66 12.49 6.01
CA HIS A 90 -12.10 12.28 4.64
C HIS A 90 -13.23 11.24 4.52
N ASN A 91 -14.06 11.37 3.48
CA ASN A 91 -15.07 10.36 3.16
C ASN A 91 -14.43 9.26 2.30
N VAL A 92 -14.09 8.14 2.94
CA VAL A 92 -13.34 7.06 2.32
C VAL A 92 -14.27 5.92 1.90
N THR A 93 -14.15 5.50 0.64
CA THR A 93 -14.75 4.26 0.13
C THR A 93 -13.65 3.29 -0.29
N ILE A 94 -13.69 2.06 0.23
CA ILE A 94 -12.81 0.97 -0.20
C ILE A 94 -13.57 0.09 -1.17
N PHE A 95 -13.09 0.04 -2.41
CA PHE A 95 -13.58 -0.89 -3.42
C PHE A 95 -12.56 -2.02 -3.60
N SER A 96 -13.02 -3.26 -3.46
CA SER A 96 -12.14 -4.44 -3.43
C SER A 96 -12.57 -5.48 -4.46
N PRO A 97 -11.95 -5.48 -5.66
CA PRO A 97 -12.05 -6.59 -6.60
C PRO A 97 -11.45 -7.86 -6.01
N THR A 98 -12.13 -8.99 -6.14
CA THR A 98 -11.67 -10.27 -5.59
C THR A 98 -10.69 -10.94 -6.53
N MET A 99 -9.44 -11.10 -6.08
CA MET A 99 -8.39 -11.87 -6.73
C MET A 99 -8.06 -13.14 -5.94
N ASP A 100 -7.50 -13.00 -4.73
CA ASP A 100 -7.39 -14.09 -3.76
C ASP A 100 -8.75 -14.25 -3.05
N PRO A 101 -9.45 -15.38 -3.23
CA PRO A 101 -10.72 -15.64 -2.56
C PRO A 101 -10.55 -15.87 -1.04
N ASP A 102 -9.36 -16.24 -0.58
CA ASP A 102 -9.11 -16.51 0.85
C ASP A 102 -8.99 -15.21 1.67
N VAL A 103 -8.79 -14.06 1.00
CA VAL A 103 -8.65 -12.75 1.63
C VAL A 103 -10.03 -12.09 1.75
N THR A 104 -10.69 -12.30 2.89
CA THR A 104 -12.06 -11.80 3.16
C THR A 104 -12.12 -10.42 3.82
N THR A 105 -11.00 -9.94 4.36
CA THR A 105 -10.91 -8.62 5.02
C THR A 105 -10.75 -7.49 3.99
N PHE A 106 -11.02 -6.25 4.40
CA PHE A 106 -10.67 -5.00 3.69
C PHE A 106 -9.45 -4.31 4.29
N GLY A 107 -8.89 -4.84 5.38
CA GLY A 107 -7.65 -4.37 6.01
C GLY A 107 -7.77 -3.11 6.87
N ASN A 108 -8.83 -2.33 6.70
CA ASN A 108 -9.12 -1.13 7.50
C ASN A 108 -9.68 -1.50 8.89
N ARG A 109 -9.47 -0.60 9.85
CA ARG A 109 -9.97 -0.70 11.24
C ARG A 109 -10.97 0.40 11.58
N LEU A 110 -10.84 1.56 10.95
CA LEU A 110 -11.76 2.68 11.08
C LEU A 110 -12.95 2.49 10.13
N PRO A 111 -14.12 3.06 10.48
CA PRO A 111 -15.32 2.90 9.67
C PRO A 111 -15.16 3.64 8.32
N ALA A 112 -15.10 2.86 7.24
CA ALA A 112 -15.14 3.34 5.86
C ALA A 112 -16.23 2.57 5.09
N ARG A 113 -16.76 3.16 4.01
CA ARG A 113 -17.71 2.44 3.14
C ARG A 113 -16.94 1.36 2.38
N THR A 114 -17.31 0.09 2.54
CA THR A 114 -16.63 -1.03 1.88
C THR A 114 -17.51 -1.70 0.83
N LEU A 115 -16.99 -1.92 -0.37
CA LEU A 115 -17.66 -2.59 -1.48
C LEU A 115 -16.75 -3.70 -2.01
N ARG A 116 -17.30 -4.90 -2.17
CA ARG A 116 -16.59 -6.04 -2.76
C ARG A 116 -17.21 -6.40 -4.09
N PHE A 117 -16.36 -6.63 -5.08
CA PHE A 117 -16.74 -7.13 -6.38
C PHE A 117 -16.06 -8.47 -6.62
N THR A 118 -16.82 -9.48 -6.99
CA THR A 118 -16.32 -10.82 -7.27
C THR A 118 -16.89 -11.24 -8.60
N ALA A 119 -16.01 -11.41 -9.59
CA ALA A 119 -16.41 -11.91 -10.89
C ALA A 119 -16.63 -13.42 -10.86
N HIS A 120 -17.40 -13.94 -11.81
CA HIS A 120 -17.69 -15.36 -11.89
C HIS A 120 -16.43 -16.16 -12.26
N GLY A 121 -16.23 -17.32 -11.62
CA GLY A 121 -15.12 -18.23 -11.93
C GLY A 121 -13.73 -17.79 -11.48
N THR A 122 -13.59 -16.67 -10.76
CA THR A 122 -12.27 -16.16 -10.31
C THR A 122 -11.61 -17.01 -9.22
N ASN A 123 -12.38 -17.79 -8.47
CA ASN A 123 -11.89 -18.40 -7.23
C ASN A 123 -10.89 -19.54 -7.46
N ASP A 124 -11.02 -20.33 -8.52
CA ASP A 124 -10.17 -21.52 -8.69
C ASP A 124 -8.80 -21.22 -9.29
N ARG A 125 -8.67 -20.17 -10.13
CA ARG A 125 -7.42 -19.92 -10.87
C ARG A 125 -6.29 -19.44 -9.98
N PHE A 126 -6.61 -18.56 -9.03
CA PHE A 126 -5.64 -18.00 -8.11
C PHE A 126 -4.92 -19.07 -7.29
N HIS A 127 -5.63 -20.15 -6.96
CA HIS A 127 -5.10 -21.29 -6.22
C HIS A 127 -4.20 -22.23 -7.04
N ARG A 128 -4.12 -22.06 -8.36
CA ARG A 128 -3.26 -22.85 -9.26
C ARG A 128 -1.85 -22.28 -9.42
N MET A 129 -1.61 -21.07 -8.90
CA MET A 129 -0.28 -20.45 -8.95
C MET A 129 0.72 -21.22 -8.10
N GLU A 130 1.99 -21.23 -8.50
CA GLU A 130 3.02 -22.00 -7.81
C GLU A 130 3.29 -21.49 -6.39
N MET A 131 3.12 -20.18 -6.16
CA MET A 131 3.28 -19.59 -4.83
C MET A 131 2.13 -19.92 -3.86
N LYS A 132 1.17 -20.76 -4.24
CA LYS A 132 -0.03 -21.06 -3.45
C LYS A 132 -0.14 -22.55 -3.15
N ARG A 133 -0.72 -22.86 -1.98
CA ARG A 133 -1.08 -24.22 -1.55
C ARG A 133 0.17 -25.16 -1.55
N PRO A 134 0.07 -26.50 -1.66
CA PRO A 134 1.25 -27.37 -1.66
C PRO A 134 2.32 -27.01 -2.70
N SER A 135 1.93 -26.41 -3.83
CA SER A 135 2.87 -26.02 -4.89
C SER A 135 3.98 -25.07 -4.40
N LEU A 136 3.69 -24.24 -3.39
CA LEU A 136 4.71 -23.35 -2.82
C LEU A 136 5.83 -24.16 -2.15
N TRP A 137 5.48 -25.25 -1.48
CA TRP A 137 6.41 -26.09 -0.74
C TRP A 137 7.20 -27.04 -1.64
N GLU A 138 6.68 -27.31 -2.84
CA GLU A 138 7.30 -28.13 -3.88
C GLU A 138 8.06 -27.30 -4.91
N SER A 139 7.96 -25.97 -4.83
CA SER A 139 8.62 -25.07 -5.75
C SER A 139 10.14 -25.20 -5.66
N PRO A 140 10.85 -25.33 -6.79
CA PRO A 140 12.30 -25.41 -6.78
C PRO A 140 12.89 -24.09 -6.24
N PRO A 141 14.14 -24.12 -5.72
CA PRO A 141 14.85 -22.90 -5.36
C PRO A 141 14.85 -21.91 -6.52
N CYS A 142 14.58 -20.64 -6.21
CA CYS A 142 14.58 -19.61 -7.23
C CYS A 142 15.97 -19.49 -7.86
N THR A 143 16.08 -19.89 -9.13
CA THR A 143 17.30 -19.77 -9.93
C THR A 143 16.97 -18.96 -11.19
N GLY A 144 17.39 -17.70 -11.22
CA GLY A 144 17.04 -16.77 -12.28
C GLY A 144 15.67 -16.13 -12.10
N VAL A 145 14.57 -16.86 -12.34
CA VAL A 145 13.21 -16.31 -12.29
C VAL A 145 12.39 -17.00 -11.20
N CYS A 146 11.94 -16.25 -10.20
CA CYS A 146 11.20 -16.73 -9.03
C CYS A 146 9.70 -16.89 -9.26
N PHE A 147 9.18 -16.27 -10.32
CA PHE A 147 7.78 -16.34 -10.71
C PHE A 147 7.67 -16.83 -12.14
N LYS A 148 6.91 -17.90 -12.38
CA LYS A 148 6.69 -18.37 -13.74
C LYS A 148 5.83 -17.38 -14.51
N TRP A 149 6.14 -17.23 -15.80
CA TRP A 149 5.32 -16.43 -16.72
C TRP A 149 3.86 -16.92 -16.77
N SER A 150 3.61 -18.21 -16.57
CA SER A 150 2.27 -18.78 -16.45
C SER A 150 1.48 -18.25 -15.27
N ASP A 151 2.12 -18.00 -14.13
CA ASP A 151 1.45 -17.42 -12.95
C ASP A 151 1.07 -15.97 -13.21
N TYR A 152 1.95 -15.23 -13.89
CA TYR A 152 1.61 -13.89 -14.36
C TYR A 152 0.42 -13.90 -15.33
N ASP A 153 0.45 -14.78 -16.34
CA ASP A 153 -0.67 -14.91 -17.27
C ASP A 153 -1.98 -15.25 -16.53
N LEU A 154 -1.95 -16.13 -15.52
CA LEU A 154 -3.12 -16.42 -14.68
C LEU A 154 -3.65 -15.19 -13.93
N VAL A 155 -2.76 -14.40 -13.32
CA VAL A 155 -3.14 -13.15 -12.65
C VAL A 155 -3.78 -12.18 -13.64
N HIS A 156 -3.22 -12.04 -14.84
CA HIS A 156 -3.74 -11.16 -15.87
C HIS A 156 -5.06 -11.64 -16.49
N GLU A 157 -5.23 -12.95 -16.72
CA GLU A 157 -6.48 -13.54 -17.15
C GLU A 157 -7.59 -13.31 -16.11
N GLN A 158 -7.27 -13.50 -14.83
CA GLN A 158 -8.22 -13.22 -13.76
C GLN A 158 -8.56 -11.74 -13.64
N ASN A 159 -7.58 -10.85 -13.82
CA ASN A 159 -7.81 -9.42 -13.89
C ASN A 159 -8.72 -9.05 -15.08
N MET A 160 -8.47 -9.64 -16.24
CA MET A 160 -9.25 -9.45 -17.46
C MET A 160 -10.71 -9.90 -17.30
N ASP A 161 -10.94 -11.06 -16.67
CA ASP A 161 -12.29 -11.59 -16.49
C ASP A 161 -13.13 -10.67 -15.60
N TYR A 162 -12.59 -10.25 -14.45
CA TYR A 162 -13.33 -9.31 -13.62
C TYR A 162 -13.50 -7.96 -14.32
N CYS A 163 -12.52 -7.52 -15.12
CA CYS A 163 -12.61 -6.28 -15.88
C CYS A 163 -13.81 -6.28 -16.83
N LYS A 164 -13.97 -7.37 -17.60
CA LYS A 164 -15.10 -7.53 -18.52
C LYS A 164 -16.43 -7.54 -17.78
N GLU A 165 -16.54 -8.30 -16.69
CA GLU A 165 -17.78 -8.35 -15.91
C GLU A 165 -18.11 -7.02 -15.25
N PHE A 166 -17.11 -6.33 -14.70
CA PHE A 166 -17.29 -5.01 -14.10
C PHE A 166 -17.78 -3.99 -15.13
N LEU A 167 -17.25 -4.05 -16.36
CA LEU A 167 -17.70 -3.18 -17.44
C LEU A 167 -19.18 -3.38 -17.79
N GLU A 168 -19.73 -4.57 -17.61
CA GLU A 168 -21.16 -4.86 -17.82
C GLU A 168 -22.05 -4.49 -16.61
N ASP A 169 -21.47 -4.25 -15.43
CA ASP A 169 -22.20 -3.82 -14.23
C ASP A 169 -22.41 -2.30 -14.20
N GLU A 170 -23.35 -1.83 -15.03
CA GLU A 170 -23.73 -0.41 -15.11
C GLU A 170 -24.21 0.14 -13.75
N GLY A 171 -24.80 -0.70 -12.90
CA GLY A 171 -25.29 -0.32 -11.58
C GLY A 171 -24.15 0.07 -10.64
N THR A 172 -23.11 -0.76 -10.56
CA THR A 172 -21.91 -0.48 -9.77
C THR A 172 -21.12 0.70 -10.34
N ILE A 173 -20.93 0.78 -11.66
CA ILE A 173 -20.28 1.92 -12.32
C ILE A 173 -21.00 3.22 -11.99
N LYS A 174 -22.33 3.23 -12.08
CA LYS A 174 -23.16 4.39 -11.74
C LYS A 174 -23.03 4.76 -10.27
N ALA A 175 -23.12 3.79 -9.35
CA ALA A 175 -23.02 4.05 -7.92
C ALA A 175 -21.65 4.65 -7.51
N LEU A 176 -20.57 4.20 -8.15
CA LEU A 176 -19.23 4.75 -7.95
C LEU A 176 -19.08 6.13 -8.59
N SER A 177 -19.60 6.35 -9.80
CA SER A 177 -19.56 7.65 -10.50
C SER A 177 -20.39 8.72 -9.78
N ASP A 178 -21.52 8.34 -9.19
CA ASP A 178 -22.39 9.23 -8.42
C ASP A 178 -21.75 9.65 -7.08
N SER A 179 -20.73 8.91 -6.60
CA SER A 179 -19.97 9.26 -5.39
C SER A 179 -18.94 10.38 -5.61
N LYS A 180 -18.65 10.76 -6.87
CA LYS A 180 -17.79 11.92 -7.25
C LYS A 180 -16.44 11.95 -6.51
N PHE A 181 -15.66 10.88 -6.67
CA PHE A 181 -14.32 10.78 -6.09
C PHE A 181 -13.35 11.78 -6.71
N GLU A 182 -12.58 12.47 -5.86
CA GLU A 182 -11.59 13.47 -6.29
C GLU A 182 -10.20 12.88 -6.51
N LEU A 183 -9.93 11.75 -5.84
CA LEU A 183 -8.64 11.06 -5.79
C LEU A 183 -8.88 9.56 -5.59
N VAL A 184 -8.03 8.74 -6.20
CA VAL A 184 -7.99 7.30 -5.93
C VAL A 184 -6.59 6.86 -5.50
N PHE A 185 -6.52 6.01 -4.48
CA PHE A 185 -5.33 5.21 -4.18
C PHE A 185 -5.55 3.82 -4.76
N THR A 186 -4.66 3.36 -5.64
CA THR A 186 -4.80 2.08 -6.33
C THR A 186 -3.57 1.22 -6.18
N GLU A 187 -3.77 -0.08 -5.96
CA GLU A 187 -2.68 -1.05 -6.10
C GLU A 187 -2.17 -1.06 -7.55
N SER A 188 -0.85 -1.14 -7.71
CA SER A 188 -0.20 -0.96 -9.01
C SER A 188 -0.24 -2.20 -9.90
N PHE A 189 -0.49 -3.38 -9.33
CA PHE A 189 -0.64 -4.63 -10.08
C PHE A 189 -1.93 -4.73 -10.90
N ASP A 190 -2.87 -3.80 -10.73
CA ASP A 190 -4.17 -3.87 -11.36
C ASP A 190 -4.23 -3.14 -12.71
N MET A 191 -4.23 -3.90 -13.82
CA MET A 191 -4.21 -3.31 -15.17
C MET A 191 -5.57 -2.84 -15.69
N CYS A 192 -6.68 -3.32 -15.12
CA CYS A 192 -8.01 -2.85 -15.50
C CYS A 192 -8.35 -1.50 -14.82
N ALA A 193 -7.86 -1.30 -13.60
CA ALA A 193 -8.20 -0.16 -12.75
C ALA A 193 -8.06 1.22 -13.43
N PRO A 194 -6.97 1.54 -14.18
CA PRO A 194 -6.85 2.83 -14.85
C PRO A 194 -7.99 3.10 -15.84
N GLY A 195 -8.40 2.09 -16.61
CA GLY A 195 -9.54 2.22 -17.53
C GLY A 195 -10.85 2.46 -16.79
N ILE A 196 -11.06 1.79 -15.65
CA ILE A 196 -12.23 2.06 -14.80
C ILE A 196 -12.21 3.51 -14.28
N PHE A 197 -11.06 4.01 -13.82
CA PHE A 197 -10.94 5.39 -13.33
C PHE A 197 -11.24 6.44 -14.41
N GLN A 198 -10.87 6.15 -15.66
CA GLN A 198 -11.24 6.99 -16.81
C GLN A 198 -12.76 7.05 -16.98
N ILE A 199 -13.47 5.93 -16.86
CA ILE A 199 -14.95 5.87 -16.95
C ILE A 199 -15.60 6.61 -15.76
N LEU A 200 -15.04 6.46 -14.57
CA LEU A 200 -15.52 7.14 -13.36
C LEU A 200 -15.23 8.65 -13.34
N GLY A 201 -14.44 9.16 -14.30
CA GLY A 201 -14.05 10.57 -14.37
C GLY A 201 -13.03 10.99 -13.32
N ILE A 202 -12.28 10.04 -12.75
CA ILE A 202 -11.24 10.32 -11.75
C ILE A 202 -9.96 10.73 -12.48
N ASN A 203 -9.41 11.88 -12.11
CA ASN A 203 -8.25 12.49 -12.79
C ASN A 203 -6.99 12.57 -11.93
N LYS A 204 -7.05 12.12 -10.67
CA LYS A 204 -5.89 12.07 -9.78
C LYS A 204 -5.74 10.65 -9.25
N ILE A 205 -4.64 10.00 -9.60
CA ILE A 205 -4.30 8.64 -9.19
C ILE A 205 -3.06 8.70 -8.31
N VAL A 206 -3.17 8.18 -7.09
CA VAL A 206 -2.02 7.79 -6.27
C VAL A 206 -1.80 6.30 -6.49
N MET A 207 -0.74 5.97 -7.22
CA MET A 207 -0.37 4.57 -7.42
C MET A 207 0.38 4.07 -6.20
N VAL A 208 -0.06 2.96 -5.65
CA VAL A 208 0.45 2.36 -4.43
C VAL A 208 0.99 0.98 -4.77
N SER A 209 2.19 0.65 -4.27
CA SER A 209 2.76 -0.69 -4.43
C SER A 209 3.17 -1.27 -3.09
N ALA A 210 2.62 -2.44 -2.77
CA ALA A 210 3.01 -3.19 -1.58
C ALA A 210 4.36 -3.94 -1.74
N LEU A 211 4.82 -4.15 -2.98
CA LEU A 211 6.01 -4.94 -3.31
C LEU A 211 7.25 -4.09 -3.66
N GLY A 212 7.07 -2.78 -3.89
CA GLY A 212 8.12 -1.87 -4.32
C GLY A 212 7.94 -1.35 -5.74
N MET A 213 8.98 -0.74 -6.32
CA MET A 213 8.90 -0.24 -7.69
C MET A 213 8.85 -1.41 -8.69
N TYR A 214 7.98 -1.32 -9.69
CA TYR A 214 7.91 -2.27 -10.82
C TYR A 214 7.79 -1.49 -12.14
N HIS A 215 7.99 -2.20 -13.26
CA HIS A 215 8.21 -1.63 -14.58
C HIS A 215 7.34 -0.40 -14.98
N PRO A 216 5.99 -0.46 -15.00
CA PRO A 216 5.14 0.65 -15.44
C PRO A 216 5.35 1.94 -14.63
N MET A 217 5.80 1.85 -13.38
CA MET A 217 6.05 3.04 -12.57
C MET A 217 7.21 3.87 -13.10
N TYR A 218 8.24 3.24 -13.68
CA TYR A 218 9.37 3.94 -14.27
C TYR A 218 8.96 4.72 -15.54
N ASP A 219 8.09 4.13 -16.36
CA ASP A 219 7.53 4.81 -17.54
C ASP A 219 6.71 6.06 -17.12
N ILE A 220 5.90 5.95 -16.06
CA ILE A 220 5.06 7.06 -15.55
C ILE A 220 5.91 8.24 -15.09
N ILE A 221 7.03 7.98 -14.41
CA ILE A 221 7.92 9.03 -13.88
C ILE A 221 9.02 9.45 -14.86
N GLY A 222 9.03 8.91 -16.08
CA GLY A 222 10.01 9.22 -17.11
C GLY A 222 11.45 8.77 -16.79
N LEU A 223 11.60 7.72 -15.97
CA LEU A 223 12.90 7.14 -15.65
C LEU A 223 13.16 5.87 -16.47
N ALA A 224 14.42 5.66 -16.84
CA ALA A 224 14.84 4.43 -17.48
C ALA A 224 15.25 3.38 -16.43
N GLU A 225 14.76 2.16 -16.60
CA GLU A 225 15.27 1.01 -15.85
C GLU A 225 16.64 0.59 -16.38
N LEU A 226 17.55 0.32 -15.46
CA LEU A 226 18.92 -0.08 -15.76
C LEU A 226 19.17 -1.49 -15.21
N PRO A 227 18.76 -2.55 -15.93
CA PRO A 227 18.82 -3.94 -15.46
C PRO A 227 20.26 -4.46 -15.29
N SER A 228 21.27 -3.66 -15.61
CA SER A 228 22.66 -3.99 -15.30
C SER A 228 22.93 -3.93 -13.80
N PHE A 229 22.24 -3.11 -13.01
CA PHE A 229 22.42 -3.01 -11.56
C PHE A 229 21.10 -2.92 -10.78
N MET A 230 19.97 -2.72 -11.46
CA MET A 230 18.65 -2.77 -10.86
C MET A 230 18.07 -4.18 -11.04
N PRO A 231 17.98 -5.00 -9.99
CA PRO A 231 17.37 -6.32 -10.09
C PRO A 231 15.87 -6.19 -10.37
N GLU A 232 15.38 -7.05 -11.26
CA GLU A 232 13.94 -7.20 -11.49
C GLU A 232 13.32 -7.92 -10.30
N GLY A 233 12.14 -7.49 -9.86
CA GLY A 233 11.41 -8.11 -8.73
C GLY A 233 11.01 -9.58 -8.95
N LEU A 234 11.27 -10.12 -10.16
CA LEU A 234 11.08 -11.52 -10.52
C LEU A 234 12.33 -12.36 -10.31
N THR A 235 13.45 -11.77 -9.91
CA THR A 235 14.73 -12.46 -9.80
C THR A 235 15.18 -12.50 -8.34
N PRO A 236 16.02 -13.46 -7.94
CA PRO A 236 16.53 -13.53 -6.57
C PRO A 236 17.72 -12.58 -6.35
N TYR A 237 18.01 -11.72 -7.32
CA TYR A 237 19.25 -10.94 -7.37
C TYR A 237 19.14 -9.64 -6.57
N SER A 238 20.29 -9.11 -6.16
CA SER A 238 20.46 -7.79 -5.56
C SER A 238 21.14 -6.81 -6.54
N ASP A 239 21.62 -5.66 -6.07
CA ASP A 239 22.55 -4.79 -6.81
C ASP A 239 23.92 -5.44 -7.08
N ASP A 240 24.28 -6.46 -6.30
CA ASP A 240 25.51 -7.21 -6.49
C ASP A 240 25.27 -8.44 -7.37
N MET A 241 25.29 -8.21 -8.68
CA MET A 241 25.14 -9.25 -9.70
C MET A 241 26.45 -9.49 -10.46
N THR A 242 26.78 -10.76 -10.66
CA THR A 242 27.77 -11.23 -11.63
C THR A 242 27.31 -10.95 -13.06
N PHE A 243 28.22 -11.08 -14.03
CA PHE A 243 27.89 -10.84 -15.45
C PHE A 243 26.72 -11.72 -15.97
N LEU A 244 26.69 -13.01 -15.59
CA LEU A 244 25.63 -13.93 -16.04
C LEU A 244 24.28 -13.65 -15.37
N GLU A 245 24.31 -13.20 -14.12
CA GLU A 245 23.10 -12.77 -13.40
C GLU A 245 22.55 -11.48 -14.03
N ARG A 246 23.41 -10.51 -14.37
CA ARG A 246 23.01 -9.30 -15.12
C ARG A 246 22.41 -9.64 -16.47
N LEU A 247 22.97 -10.61 -17.20
CA LEU A 247 22.42 -11.06 -18.48
C LEU A 247 21.04 -11.70 -18.32
N THR A 248 20.86 -12.49 -17.26
CA THR A 248 19.57 -13.10 -16.91
C THR A 248 18.55 -12.03 -16.53
N ASN A 249 18.96 -11.07 -15.69
CA ASN A 249 18.13 -9.95 -15.26
C ASN A 249 17.69 -9.08 -16.44
N PHE A 250 18.62 -8.76 -17.35
CA PHE A 250 18.32 -8.05 -18.60
C PHE A 250 17.31 -8.79 -19.49
N LYS A 251 17.46 -10.11 -19.63
CA LYS A 251 16.49 -10.94 -20.36
C LYS A 251 15.10 -10.86 -19.71
N VAL A 252 15.02 -10.97 -18.39
CA VAL A 252 13.76 -10.87 -17.63
C VAL A 252 13.12 -9.50 -17.79
N ASN A 253 13.90 -8.41 -17.70
CA ASN A 253 13.41 -7.04 -17.93
C ASN A 253 12.77 -6.89 -19.32
N ILE A 254 13.44 -7.39 -20.37
CA ILE A 254 12.89 -7.37 -21.73
C ILE A 254 11.60 -8.18 -21.84
N GLN A 255 11.56 -9.39 -21.25
CA GLN A 255 10.37 -10.22 -21.27
C GLN A 255 9.21 -9.52 -20.57
N LEU A 256 9.44 -8.95 -19.38
CA LEU A 256 8.43 -8.22 -18.62
C LEU A 256 7.87 -7.03 -19.42
N LYS A 257 8.75 -6.26 -20.08
CA LYS A 257 8.38 -5.18 -21.02
C LYS A 257 7.40 -5.64 -22.10
N PHE A 258 7.71 -6.75 -22.77
CA PHE A 258 6.85 -7.28 -23.83
C PHE A 258 5.52 -7.79 -23.29
N HIS A 259 5.54 -8.49 -22.14
CA HIS A 259 4.36 -9.01 -21.49
C HIS A 259 3.41 -7.87 -21.06
N ILE A 260 3.91 -6.84 -20.38
CA ILE A 260 3.13 -5.67 -19.95
C ILE A 260 2.50 -4.95 -21.13
N ARG A 261 3.27 -4.70 -22.20
CA ARG A 261 2.74 -4.08 -23.42
C ARG A 261 1.64 -4.90 -24.06
N ARG A 262 1.80 -6.23 -24.12
CA ARG A 262 0.78 -7.15 -24.63
C ARG A 262 -0.48 -7.07 -23.77
N TRP A 263 -0.37 -7.24 -22.46
CA TRP A 263 -1.53 -7.22 -21.55
C TRP A 263 -2.25 -5.87 -21.62
N ASN A 264 -1.55 -4.75 -21.53
CA ASN A 264 -2.14 -3.40 -21.67
C ASN A 264 -2.92 -3.24 -22.99
N ARG A 265 -2.42 -3.80 -24.09
CA ARG A 265 -3.12 -3.79 -25.37
C ARG A 265 -4.43 -4.60 -25.31
N GLU A 266 -4.43 -5.76 -24.66
CA GLU A 266 -5.65 -6.56 -24.51
C GLU A 266 -6.69 -5.85 -23.64
N PHE A 267 -6.28 -5.21 -22.54
CA PHE A 267 -7.20 -4.40 -21.72
C PHE A 267 -7.76 -3.23 -22.52
N TRP A 268 -6.90 -2.49 -23.21
CA TRP A 268 -7.32 -1.37 -24.06
C TRP A 268 -8.33 -1.81 -25.13
N LYS A 269 -8.17 -2.98 -25.78
CA LYS A 269 -9.15 -3.48 -26.76
C LYS A 269 -10.54 -3.63 -26.14
N VAL A 270 -10.64 -4.14 -24.92
CA VAL A 270 -11.92 -4.31 -24.22
C VAL A 270 -12.57 -2.96 -23.95
N PHE A 271 -11.82 -2.00 -23.40
CA PHE A 271 -12.34 -0.66 -23.15
C PHE A 271 -12.74 0.06 -24.44
N ASN A 272 -11.88 0.02 -25.47
CA ASN A 272 -12.12 0.70 -26.75
C ASN A 272 -13.27 0.07 -27.54
N ALA A 273 -13.55 -1.23 -27.36
CA ALA A 273 -14.73 -1.87 -27.96
C ALA A 273 -16.03 -1.32 -27.38
N LYS A 274 -16.07 -1.03 -26.07
CA LYS A 274 -17.25 -0.47 -25.38
C LYS A 274 -17.35 1.05 -25.50
N TYR A 275 -16.20 1.74 -25.49
CA TYR A 275 -16.07 3.20 -25.55
C TYR A 275 -15.11 3.57 -26.69
N PRO A 276 -15.60 3.73 -27.93
CA PRO A 276 -14.73 4.03 -29.08
C PRO A 276 -13.90 5.30 -28.88
N GLY A 277 -12.60 5.22 -29.17
CA GLY A 277 -11.64 6.31 -28.94
C GLY A 277 -11.07 6.34 -27.52
N PHE A 278 -11.13 5.22 -26.80
CA PHE A 278 -10.61 5.12 -25.45
C PHE A 278 -9.08 5.31 -25.42
N PRO A 279 -8.53 6.13 -24.50
CA PRO A 279 -7.09 6.26 -24.34
C PRO A 279 -6.48 4.92 -23.91
N THR A 280 -5.21 4.70 -24.26
CA THR A 280 -4.50 3.51 -23.83
C THR A 280 -4.29 3.51 -22.32
N ILE A 281 -4.18 2.32 -21.72
CA ILE A 281 -3.90 2.18 -20.27
C ILE A 281 -2.63 2.93 -19.87
N GLN A 282 -1.62 2.95 -20.74
CA GLN A 282 -0.38 3.69 -20.50
C GLN A 282 -0.58 5.21 -20.52
N GLU A 283 -1.33 5.75 -21.48
CA GLU A 283 -1.67 7.19 -21.52
C GLU A 283 -2.43 7.62 -20.27
N ILE A 284 -3.43 6.85 -19.84
CA ILE A 284 -4.20 7.13 -18.62
C ILE A 284 -3.26 7.19 -17.41
N ASN A 285 -2.39 6.21 -17.24
CA ASN A 285 -1.45 6.17 -16.12
C ASN A 285 -0.47 7.35 -16.16
N ASN A 286 0.09 7.66 -17.34
CA ASN A 286 1.05 8.75 -17.50
C ASN A 286 0.42 10.13 -17.25
N GLU A 287 -0.81 10.35 -17.68
CA GLU A 287 -1.48 11.65 -17.55
C GLU A 287 -2.08 11.89 -16.16
N LYS A 288 -2.57 10.83 -15.50
CA LYS A 288 -3.39 10.95 -14.28
C LYS A 288 -2.67 10.55 -12.99
N THR A 289 -1.56 9.83 -13.07
CA THR A 289 -0.79 9.46 -11.87
C THR A 289 -0.03 10.67 -11.36
N CYS A 290 -0.41 11.16 -10.19
CA CYS A 290 0.22 12.33 -9.57
C CYS A 290 1.27 11.97 -8.53
N LEU A 291 1.21 10.76 -7.97
CA LEU A 291 2.08 10.32 -6.90
C LEU A 291 2.21 8.80 -6.91
N ILE A 292 3.38 8.32 -6.52
CA ILE A 292 3.71 6.92 -6.37
C ILE A 292 4.13 6.68 -4.92
N MET A 293 3.46 5.76 -4.23
CA MET A 293 3.79 5.35 -2.86
C MET A 293 4.23 3.89 -2.82
N THR A 294 5.40 3.62 -2.25
CA THR A 294 5.96 2.27 -2.14
C THR A 294 6.07 1.86 -0.68
N ASN A 295 5.60 0.66 -0.34
CA ASN A 295 5.77 0.09 1.01
C ASN A 295 7.19 -0.48 1.21
N VAL A 296 8.20 0.32 0.94
CA VAL A 296 9.62 -0.04 1.10
C VAL A 296 10.31 1.04 1.92
N ASN A 297 11.28 0.63 2.74
CA ASN A 297 12.17 1.57 3.42
C ASN A 297 13.29 1.97 2.45
N GLU A 298 13.49 3.28 2.25
CA GLU A 298 14.47 3.83 1.32
C GLU A 298 15.90 3.28 1.55
N PHE A 299 16.29 3.00 2.80
CA PHE A 299 17.61 2.47 3.14
C PHE A 299 17.76 0.96 2.94
N ALA A 300 16.65 0.24 2.81
CA ALA A 300 16.65 -1.20 2.56
C ALA A 300 16.46 -1.54 1.07
N GLU A 301 16.23 -0.52 0.23
CA GLU A 301 15.96 -0.68 -1.19
C GLU A 301 17.26 -0.65 -2.00
N THR A 302 17.30 -1.44 -3.08
CA THR A 302 18.45 -1.45 -4.00
C THR A 302 18.62 -0.07 -4.68
N PRO A 303 19.86 0.45 -4.82
CA PRO A 303 20.11 1.74 -5.44
C PRO A 303 19.43 1.88 -6.81
N ARG A 304 18.59 2.90 -6.95
CA ARG A 304 17.86 3.19 -8.19
C ARG A 304 17.63 4.70 -8.35
N PRO A 305 17.48 5.18 -9.59
CA PRO A 305 17.04 6.55 -9.83
C PRO A 305 15.68 6.80 -9.17
N THR A 306 15.52 7.99 -8.58
CA THR A 306 14.30 8.38 -7.88
C THR A 306 13.87 9.79 -8.30
N THR A 307 12.61 10.13 -8.04
CA THR A 307 12.03 11.45 -8.29
C THR A 307 11.18 11.88 -7.10
N ASN A 308 10.80 13.15 -7.04
CA ASN A 308 9.89 13.67 -6.01
C ASN A 308 8.47 13.05 -6.07
N MET A 309 8.12 12.38 -7.18
CA MET A 309 6.88 11.61 -7.33
C MET A 309 6.89 10.28 -6.57
N ILE A 310 8.05 9.77 -6.16
CA ILE A 310 8.13 8.54 -5.36
C ILE A 310 8.15 8.92 -3.88
N LYS A 311 7.33 8.22 -3.08
CA LYS A 311 7.30 8.31 -1.62
C LYS A 311 7.44 6.94 -1.01
N TYR A 312 8.53 6.75 -0.29
CA TYR A 312 8.78 5.55 0.50
C TYR A 312 7.96 5.64 1.79
N VAL A 313 6.99 4.74 1.92
CA VAL A 313 6.09 4.61 3.09
C VAL A 313 6.22 3.24 3.74
N GLY A 314 7.40 2.62 3.60
CA GLY A 314 7.74 1.36 4.25
C GLY A 314 7.58 1.43 5.76
N GLY A 315 6.91 0.43 6.32
CA GLY A 315 6.63 0.39 7.76
C GLY A 315 5.39 1.20 8.17
N SER A 316 4.64 1.79 7.25
CA SER A 316 3.38 2.50 7.54
C SER A 316 2.32 1.62 8.23
N THR A 317 2.40 0.30 8.09
CA THR A 317 1.51 -0.67 8.75
C THR A 317 2.04 -1.14 10.12
N LEU A 318 3.19 -0.62 10.56
CA LEU A 318 3.71 -0.82 11.90
C LEU A 318 2.99 0.15 12.83
N HIS A 319 2.52 -0.38 13.96
CA HIS A 319 1.90 0.39 15.01
C HIS A 319 2.74 0.29 16.26
N ASP A 320 2.51 1.21 17.19
CA ASP A 320 3.18 1.16 18.49
C ASP A 320 2.98 -0.22 19.13
N PRO A 321 4.07 -0.85 19.59
CA PRO A 321 4.01 -2.17 20.19
C PRO A 321 3.11 -2.12 21.41
N LYS A 322 2.10 -3.00 21.44
CA LYS A 322 1.28 -3.21 22.63
C LYS A 322 2.02 -4.10 23.60
N ALA A 323 1.79 -3.89 24.89
CA ALA A 323 2.26 -4.83 25.91
C ALA A 323 1.75 -6.24 25.55
N LEU A 324 2.62 -7.23 25.69
CA LEU A 324 2.25 -8.61 25.48
C LEU A 324 1.25 -9.03 26.56
N PRO A 325 0.28 -9.91 26.22
CA PRO A 325 -0.47 -10.65 27.22
C PRO A 325 0.45 -11.30 28.24
N GLU A 326 0.04 -11.31 29.51
CA GLU A 326 0.88 -11.75 30.64
C GLU A 326 1.41 -13.19 30.47
N ASP A 327 0.61 -14.07 29.88
CA ASP A 327 0.98 -15.45 29.56
C ASP A 327 2.11 -15.52 28.52
N LEU A 328 2.05 -14.71 27.47
CA LEU A 328 3.09 -14.62 26.45
C LEU A 328 4.35 -13.95 26.98
N ASP A 329 4.21 -12.86 27.74
CA ASP A 329 5.36 -12.18 28.35
C ASP A 329 6.13 -13.13 29.27
N LYS A 330 5.41 -13.85 30.14
CA LYS A 330 6.00 -14.88 31.03
C LYS A 330 6.67 -16.00 30.25
N LEU A 331 6.06 -16.47 29.16
CA LEU A 331 6.62 -17.52 28.31
C LEU A 331 7.91 -17.07 27.60
N LEU A 332 7.92 -15.87 27.02
CA LEU A 332 9.08 -15.34 26.30
C LEU A 332 10.23 -14.98 27.24
N ASN A 333 9.92 -14.61 28.49
CA ASN A 333 10.88 -14.31 29.54
C ASN A 333 11.37 -15.55 30.32
N GLU A 334 10.87 -16.75 30.01
CA GLU A 334 11.28 -17.98 30.70
C GLU A 334 12.75 -18.37 30.42
N ARG A 335 13.32 -17.85 29.31
CA ARG A 335 14.72 -18.06 28.91
C ARG A 335 15.35 -16.73 28.50
N SER A 336 16.69 -16.71 28.50
CA SER A 336 17.49 -15.53 28.12
C SER A 336 17.41 -15.16 26.64
N ALA A 337 17.01 -16.11 25.78
CA ALA A 337 16.87 -15.88 24.35
C ALA A 337 15.63 -16.60 23.83
N THR A 338 14.90 -15.93 22.94
CA THR A 338 13.71 -16.46 22.30
C THR A 338 13.79 -16.30 20.78
N VAL A 339 13.49 -17.37 20.06
CA VAL A 339 13.37 -17.35 18.60
C VAL A 339 11.90 -17.34 18.23
N LEU A 340 11.47 -16.30 17.50
CA LEU A 340 10.17 -16.22 16.87
C LEU A 340 10.26 -16.79 15.45
N PHE A 341 9.49 -17.84 15.17
CA PHE A 341 9.35 -18.40 13.84
C PHE A 341 7.97 -18.09 13.27
N SER A 342 7.92 -17.49 12.08
CA SER A 342 6.69 -17.15 11.35
C SER A 342 6.89 -17.35 9.86
N LEU A 343 5.95 -18.05 9.22
CA LEU A 343 5.93 -18.34 7.78
C LEU A 343 5.13 -17.30 6.96
N GLY A 344 4.58 -16.30 7.64
CA GLY A 344 3.71 -15.30 7.00
C GLY A 344 2.34 -15.87 6.60
N SER A 345 1.66 -15.17 5.69
CA SER A 345 0.27 -15.48 5.31
C SER A 345 0.13 -16.35 4.05
N ILE A 346 1.20 -16.51 3.27
CA ILE A 346 1.17 -17.25 2.00
C ILE A 346 1.54 -18.71 2.21
N ALA A 347 2.60 -18.98 2.98
CA ALA A 347 3.04 -20.33 3.31
C ALA A 347 2.21 -20.92 4.45
N GLN A 348 1.15 -21.65 4.10
CA GLN A 348 0.28 -22.30 5.08
C GLN A 348 0.90 -23.60 5.58
N SER A 349 0.94 -23.77 6.91
CA SER A 349 1.61 -24.93 7.53
C SER A 349 0.86 -26.24 7.28
N LYS A 350 -0.46 -26.17 7.03
CA LYS A 350 -1.27 -27.33 6.65
C LYS A 350 -0.74 -28.02 5.39
N ASP A 351 -0.29 -27.22 4.41
CA ASP A 351 0.17 -27.67 3.10
C ASP A 351 1.65 -28.08 3.09
N MET A 352 2.35 -27.87 4.21
CA MET A 352 3.77 -28.21 4.34
C MET A 352 3.99 -29.74 4.27
N PRO A 353 4.96 -30.21 3.47
CA PRO A 353 5.32 -31.62 3.38
C PRO A 353 5.73 -32.21 4.72
N SER A 354 5.37 -33.48 4.94
CA SER A 354 5.64 -34.19 6.21
C SER A 354 7.13 -34.22 6.58
N TRP A 355 8.01 -34.34 5.59
CA TRP A 355 9.46 -34.34 5.84
C TRP A 355 9.92 -33.00 6.46
N LEU A 356 9.42 -31.87 5.96
CA LEU A 356 9.78 -30.55 6.46
C LEU A 356 9.15 -30.27 7.84
N LYS A 357 7.91 -30.72 8.07
CA LYS A 357 7.27 -30.72 9.40
C LYS A 357 8.14 -31.46 10.42
N ASN A 358 8.67 -32.63 10.06
CA ASN A 358 9.53 -33.43 10.93
C ASN A 358 10.85 -32.73 11.28
N VAL A 359 11.45 -32.00 10.33
CA VAL A 359 12.65 -31.19 10.60
C VAL A 359 12.35 -30.09 11.63
N LEU A 360 11.24 -29.38 11.47
CA LEU A 360 10.83 -28.34 12.44
C LEU A 360 10.58 -28.92 13.83
N PHE A 361 9.96 -30.10 13.92
CA PHE A 361 9.80 -30.81 15.19
C PHE A 361 11.13 -31.21 15.82
N LEU A 362 12.10 -31.64 15.01
CA LEU A 362 13.44 -32.00 15.49
C LEU A 362 14.17 -30.78 16.06
N ILE A 363 14.12 -29.64 15.36
CA ILE A 363 14.68 -28.37 15.83
C ILE A 363 14.03 -27.94 17.16
N GLY A 364 12.71 -28.08 17.27
CA GLY A 364 11.98 -27.86 18.52
C GLY A 364 12.46 -28.77 19.67
N ARG A 365 12.70 -30.06 19.39
CA ARG A 365 13.20 -31.03 20.39
C ARG A 365 14.65 -30.83 20.79
N ILE A 366 15.51 -30.33 19.89
CA ILE A 366 16.90 -30.00 20.23
C ILE A 366 16.95 -28.81 21.20
N THR A 367 15.96 -27.90 21.11
CA THR A 367 15.89 -26.69 21.93
C THR A 367 15.06 -26.85 23.22
N THR A 368 14.16 -27.84 23.28
CA THR A 368 13.52 -28.27 24.55
C THR A 368 14.26 -29.50 25.10
N PRO A 369 15.02 -29.43 26.20
CA PRO A 369 15.77 -30.58 26.67
C PRO A 369 14.84 -31.67 27.21
N SER A 370 14.54 -32.68 26.41
CA SER A 370 14.26 -34.02 26.93
C SER A 370 15.59 -34.74 27.06
N ALA A 371 16.11 -34.79 28.29
CA ALA A 371 17.19 -35.65 28.80
C ALA A 371 18.00 -36.44 27.74
N ILE A 372 18.94 -35.78 27.06
CA ILE A 372 20.09 -36.47 26.46
C ILE A 372 21.33 -35.87 27.10
N THR A 373 22.00 -36.70 27.89
CA THR A 373 23.25 -36.41 28.56
C THR A 373 24.35 -36.07 27.56
N SER A 374 25.10 -35.00 27.84
CA SER A 374 26.34 -34.52 27.19
C SER A 374 26.22 -33.66 25.92
N ALA A 375 25.66 -32.46 26.04
CA ALA A 375 26.17 -31.27 25.32
C ALA A 375 25.70 -29.99 26.05
N SER A 376 26.64 -29.24 26.61
CA SER A 376 26.41 -28.06 27.48
C SER A 376 26.01 -26.77 26.73
N TRP A 377 25.55 -26.86 25.48
CA TRP A 377 25.31 -25.68 24.62
C TRP A 377 23.84 -25.32 24.36
N CYS A 378 22.86 -26.12 24.79
CA CYS A 378 21.43 -25.93 24.44
C CYS A 378 20.51 -25.59 25.63
N LYS A 379 21.01 -24.93 26.69
CA LYS A 379 20.18 -24.54 27.84
C LYS A 379 19.57 -23.13 27.77
N SER A 380 19.87 -22.35 26.73
CA SER A 380 19.70 -20.89 26.76
C SER A 380 18.61 -20.34 25.83
N VAL A 381 17.95 -21.17 25.04
CA VAL A 381 17.05 -20.72 23.96
C VAL A 381 15.68 -21.39 24.08
N SER A 382 14.62 -20.58 24.21
CA SER A 382 13.24 -21.01 23.94
C SER A 382 12.93 -20.78 22.46
N VAL A 383 12.38 -21.77 21.77
CA VAL A 383 11.85 -21.58 20.41
C VAL A 383 10.33 -21.50 20.51
N ALA A 384 9.77 -20.31 20.27
CA ALA A 384 8.34 -20.12 20.11
C ALA A 384 8.00 -20.31 18.63
N VAL A 385 7.53 -21.50 18.27
CA VAL A 385 7.03 -21.78 16.93
C VAL A 385 5.57 -21.35 16.86
N VAL A 386 5.29 -20.22 16.21
CA VAL A 386 3.92 -19.81 15.92
C VAL A 386 3.49 -20.49 14.62
N LEU A 387 2.90 -21.66 14.76
CA LEU A 387 2.26 -22.38 13.66
C LEU A 387 0.81 -21.91 13.55
N ASP A 388 0.30 -21.78 12.33
CA ASP A 388 -1.07 -21.34 12.12
C ASP A 388 -2.08 -22.34 12.74
N LYS A 389 -3.32 -21.90 13.04
CA LYS A 389 -4.35 -22.71 13.71
C LYS A 389 -4.73 -24.01 12.99
N SER A 390 -4.39 -24.16 11.72
CA SER A 390 -4.60 -25.36 10.91
C SER A 390 -3.47 -26.37 10.99
N PHE A 391 -2.44 -26.11 11.81
CA PHE A 391 -1.37 -27.06 12.08
C PHE A 391 -1.89 -28.25 12.90
N ILE A 392 -2.02 -29.40 12.26
CA ILE A 392 -2.34 -30.67 12.92
C ILE A 392 -1.02 -31.39 13.21
N PRO A 393 -0.57 -31.52 14.48
CA PRO A 393 0.59 -32.32 14.80
C PRO A 393 0.29 -33.79 14.46
N LEU A 394 1.17 -34.42 13.67
CA LEU A 394 1.14 -35.86 13.44
C LEU A 394 1.49 -36.55 14.76
N ALA A 395 0.47 -37.06 15.47
CA ALA A 395 0.68 -38.05 16.52
C ALA A 395 1.12 -39.36 15.85
N TYR A 396 2.43 -39.62 15.78
CA TYR A 396 2.94 -40.91 15.34
C TYR A 396 3.88 -41.53 16.39
N THR A 397 3.40 -42.64 16.94
CA THR A 397 4.12 -43.64 17.74
C THR A 397 4.95 -44.56 16.82
N ALA A 398 5.88 -43.99 16.05
CA ALA A 398 6.80 -44.76 15.24
C ALA A 398 8.24 -44.34 15.56
N THR A 399 9.06 -45.31 15.96
CA THR A 399 10.50 -45.19 16.16
C THR A 399 11.15 -44.69 14.86
N LEU A 400 11.64 -43.45 14.88
CA LEU A 400 12.45 -42.87 13.81
C LEU A 400 13.78 -43.63 13.65
N PRO A 401 14.33 -43.75 12.42
CA PRO A 401 15.64 -44.34 12.20
C PRO A 401 16.77 -43.49 12.84
N PRO A 402 17.95 -44.08 13.09
CA PRO A 402 19.05 -43.41 13.79
C PRO A 402 19.51 -42.13 13.09
N LEU A 403 19.92 -41.13 13.87
CA LEU A 403 20.44 -39.81 13.47
C LEU A 403 21.46 -39.82 12.29
N HIS A 404 22.17 -40.92 12.09
CA HIS A 404 23.16 -41.08 11.02
C HIS A 404 22.52 -41.20 9.61
N GLU A 405 21.33 -41.77 9.48
CA GLU A 405 20.64 -41.88 8.17
C GLU A 405 20.03 -40.55 7.73
N LEU A 406 19.60 -39.70 8.67
CA LEU A 406 19.10 -38.35 8.41
C LEU A 406 20.23 -37.36 8.07
N ALA A 407 21.44 -37.56 8.62
CA ALA A 407 22.62 -36.76 8.28
C ALA A 407 23.08 -36.97 6.82
N LEU A 408 22.80 -38.14 6.23
CA LEU A 408 23.07 -38.44 4.83
C LEU A 408 22.14 -37.68 3.88
N VAL A 409 20.89 -37.45 4.26
CA VAL A 409 19.94 -36.64 3.48
C VAL A 409 20.34 -35.16 3.45
N MET A 410 20.97 -34.65 4.51
CA MET A 410 21.49 -33.28 4.57
C MET A 410 22.90 -33.10 3.98
N ARG A 411 23.58 -34.19 3.59
CA ARG A 411 24.95 -34.16 3.00
C ARG A 411 24.98 -34.46 1.50
N GLY A 412 23.83 -34.57 0.84
CA GLY A 412 23.78 -34.57 -0.63
C GLY A 412 24.14 -33.18 -1.16
N ASP A 413 25.18 -33.11 -1.99
CA ASP A 413 25.76 -31.92 -2.65
C ASP A 413 26.68 -31.00 -1.83
N THR A 414 27.75 -31.56 -1.25
CA THR A 414 28.97 -30.77 -0.93
C THR A 414 30.20 -31.16 -1.77
N SER A 415 30.04 -31.81 -2.92
CA SER A 415 31.19 -32.26 -3.73
C SER A 415 31.84 -31.19 -4.62
N ASP A 416 31.54 -29.89 -4.48
CA ASP A 416 32.18 -28.84 -5.30
C ASP A 416 32.66 -27.58 -4.55
N MET A 417 32.60 -27.52 -3.21
CA MET A 417 33.07 -26.34 -2.44
C MET A 417 34.36 -26.55 -1.62
N ALA A 418 35.04 -27.69 -1.77
CA ALA A 418 36.25 -28.01 -0.97
C ALA A 418 37.58 -27.97 -1.75
N ALA A 419 37.63 -27.34 -2.94
CA ALA A 419 38.84 -27.33 -3.77
C ALA A 419 39.41 -25.93 -4.12
N LYS A 420 39.08 -24.87 -3.36
CA LYS A 420 39.63 -23.51 -3.61
C LYS A 420 40.19 -22.74 -2.41
N GLU A 421 40.51 -23.42 -1.32
CA GLU A 421 41.40 -22.86 -0.30
C GLU A 421 42.55 -23.82 -0.02
N GLN A 422 43.51 -23.84 -0.95
CA GLN A 422 44.92 -24.14 -0.69
C GLN A 422 45.70 -23.91 -1.99
N HIS A 423 45.98 -22.63 -2.31
CA HIS A 423 47.27 -22.12 -2.77
C HIS A 423 47.23 -20.62 -3.01
#